data_AF-A0AAW5LFF5-F1
#
_entry.id   AF-A0AAW5LFF5-F1
#
_cell.length_a   1.000
_cell.length_b   1.000
_cell.length_c   1.000
_cell.angle_alpha   90.00
_cell.angle_beta   90.00
_cell.angle_gamma   90.00
#
_symmetry.space_group_name_H-M   'P 1'
#
loop_
_entity.id
_entity.type
_entity.pdbx_description
1 polymer ?
#
loop_
_entity_poly.entity_id
_entity_poly.type
_entity_poly.pdbx_seq_one_letter_code
_entity_poly.pdbx_strand_id
1 'polypeptide(L)' 'MNKKKKSYITMATEFITFNLVAILFLLGLITIDVGAFLRFGLEIGMIVAGVSIILIALIIQHEKTLKK' A
#
# COMPACT_ATOMS: atom_id res chain seq x y z
N MET A 1 -6.06 19.99 -26.71
CA MET A 1 -5.36 19.21 -25.66
C MET A 1 -4.10 18.57 -26.25
N ASN A 2 -2.92 18.87 -25.70
CA ASN A 2 -1.62 18.47 -26.27
C ASN A 2 -1.47 16.93 -26.29
N LYS A 3 -1.13 16.32 -27.43
CA LYS A 3 -1.07 14.86 -27.63
C LYS A 3 -0.17 14.16 -26.60
N LYS A 4 0.91 14.81 -26.15
CA LYS A 4 1.78 14.30 -25.08
C LYS A 4 1.06 14.21 -23.73
N LYS A 5 0.26 15.22 -23.36
CA LYS A 5 -0.51 15.24 -22.10
C LYS A 5 -1.54 14.11 -22.04
N LYS A 6 -2.17 13.79 -23.18
CA LYS A 6 -3.12 12.67 -23.29
C LYS A 6 -2.42 11.32 -23.05
N SER A 7 -1.20 11.13 -23.57
CA SER A 7 -0.42 9.90 -23.40
C SER A 7 -0.02 9.62 -21.95
N TYR A 8 0.41 10.65 -21.20
CA TYR A 8 0.80 10.47 -19.79
C TYR A 8 -0.38 10.14 -18.89
N ILE A 9 -1.55 10.74 -19.17
CA ILE A 9 -2.77 10.45 -18.41
C ILE A 9 -3.16 8.99 -18.63
N THR A 10 -3.21 8.51 -19.87
CA THR A 10 -3.56 7.10 -20.16
C THR A 10 -2.62 6.12 -19.46
N MET A 11 -1.31 6.36 -19.50
CA MET A 11 -0.31 5.51 -18.84
C MET A 11 -0.45 5.53 -17.31
N ALA A 12 -0.76 6.69 -16.72
CA ALA A 12 -1.02 6.80 -15.28
C ALA A 12 -2.31 6.06 -14.88
N THR A 13 -3.38 6.19 -15.66
CA THR A 13 -4.65 5.50 -15.39
C THR A 13 -4.48 3.98 -15.49
N GLU A 14 -3.76 3.50 -16.50
CA GLU A 14 -3.42 2.07 -16.64
C GLU A 14 -2.62 1.57 -15.44
N PHE A 15 -1.56 2.30 -15.04
CA PHE A 15 -0.76 1.93 -13.87
C PHE A 15 -1.59 1.83 -12.59
N ILE A 16 -2.46 2.80 -12.33
CA ILE A 16 -3.36 2.79 -11.18
C ILE A 16 -4.34 1.62 -11.25
N THR A 17 -4.90 1.34 -12.43
CA THR A 17 -5.90 0.26 -12.60
C THR A 17 -5.26 -1.12 -12.41
N PHE A 18 -4.05 -1.35 -12.95
CA PHE A 18 -3.33 -2.61 -12.80
C PHE A 18 -2.82 -2.84 -11.35
N ASN A 19 -2.54 -1.77 -10.61
CA ASN A 19 -2.05 -1.84 -9.24
C ASN A 19 -3.11 -1.45 -8.20
N LEU A 20 -4.39 -1.38 -8.59
CA LEU A 20 -5.47 -0.84 -7.77
C LEU A 20 -5.60 -1.59 -6.44
N VAL A 21 -5.48 -2.92 -6.49
CA VAL A 21 -5.52 -3.80 -5.32
C VAL A 21 -4.39 -3.46 -4.34
N ALA A 22 -3.16 -3.30 -4.83
CA ALA A 22 -2.01 -2.96 -4.00
C ALA A 22 -2.14 -1.54 -3.39
N ILE A 23 -2.67 -0.58 -4.16
CA ILE A 23 -2.91 0.78 -3.70
C ILE A 23 -3.98 0.81 -2.60
N LEU A 24 -5.10 0.11 -2.79
CA LEU A 24 -6.17 -0.02 -1.79
C LEU A 24 -5.66 -0.70 -0.51
N PHE A 25 -4.84 -1.73 -0.66
CA PHE A 25 -4.20 -2.42 0.47
C PHE A 25 -3.30 -1.47 1.28
N LEU A 26 -2.43 -0.71 0.60
CA LEU A 26 -1.57 0.30 1.23
C LEU A 26 -2.38 1.40 1.93
N LEU A 27 -3.44 1.91 1.29
CA LEU A 27 -4.32 2.90 1.90
C LEU A 27 -5.03 2.37 3.14
N GLY A 28 -5.49 1.12 3.11
CA GLY A 28 -6.07 0.45 4.26
C GLY A 28 -5.09 0.34 5.43
N LEU A 29 -3.87 -0.12 5.16
CA LEU A 29 -2.79 -0.21 6.15
C LEU A 29 -2.47 1.14 6.79
N ILE A 30 -2.31 2.19 5.98
CA ILE A 30 -2.06 3.55 6.49
C ILE A 30 -3.22 4.03 7.38
N THR A 31 -4.46 3.76 6.97
CA THR A 31 -5.64 4.17 7.74
C THR A 31 -5.69 3.48 9.10
N ILE A 32 -5.35 2.19 9.15
CA ILE A 32 -5.27 1.40 10.39
C ILE A 32 -4.17 1.96 11.30
N ASP A 33 -2.97 2.19 10.78
CA ASP A 33 -1.85 2.73 11.54
C ASP A 33 -2.17 4.13 12.11
N VAL A 34 -2.68 5.05 11.26
CA VAL A 34 -3.06 6.40 11.69
C VAL A 34 -4.19 6.36 12.72
N GLY A 35 -5.21 5.52 12.50
CA GLY A 35 -6.30 5.32 13.45
C GLY A 35 -5.81 4.80 14.80
N ALA A 36 -4.84 3.88 14.78
CA ALA A 36 -4.24 3.35 16.00
C ALA A 36 -3.47 4.43 16.78
N PHE A 37 -2.65 5.22 16.10
CA PHE A 37 -1.93 6.35 16.73
C PHE A 37 -2.88 7.38 17.34
N LEU A 38 -3.95 7.74 16.62
CA LEU A 38 -4.90 8.75 17.08
C LEU A 38 -5.77 8.27 18.25
N ARG A 39 -6.17 6.99 18.27
CA ARG A 39 -7.11 6.47 19.27
C ARG A 39 -6.44 5.92 20.52
N PHE A 40 -5.30 5.25 20.36
CA PHE A 40 -4.68 4.46 21.41
C PHE A 40 -3.31 5.01 21.84
N GLY A 41 -2.81 6.04 21.16
CA GLY A 41 -1.56 6.69 21.49
C GLY A 41 -0.33 6.00 20.89
N LEU A 42 0.85 6.48 21.30
CA LEU A 42 2.12 6.14 20.66
C LEU A 42 2.47 4.65 20.79
N GLU A 43 2.33 4.07 21.98
CA GLU A 43 2.76 2.69 22.24
C GLU A 43 1.98 1.68 21.39
N ILE A 44 0.65 1.78 21.38
CA ILE A 44 -0.21 0.91 20.58
C ILE A 44 -0.03 1.21 19.08
N GLY A 45 0.10 2.49 18.69
CA GLY A 45 0.39 2.86 17.31
C GLY A 45 1.69 2.24 16.77
N MET A 46 2.75 2.22 17.58
CA MET A 46 4.02 1.57 17.21
C MET A 46 3.88 0.05 17.10
N ILE A 47 3.10 -0.59 17.97
CA ILE A 47 2.82 -2.03 17.87
C ILE A 47 2.09 -2.34 16.56
N VAL A 48 1.04 -1.58 16.24
CA VAL A 48 0.25 -1.77 15.02
C VAL A 48 1.12 -1.56 13.78
N ALA A 49 1.93 -0.50 13.73
CA ALA A 49 2.90 -0.26 12.65
C ALA A 49 3.93 -1.41 12.53
N GLY A 50 4.41 -1.95 13.65
CA GLY A 50 5.30 -3.11 13.67
C GLY A 50 4.66 -4.35 13.07
N VAL A 51 3.41 -4.65 13.44
CA VAL A 51 2.63 -5.77 12.88
C VAL A 51 2.38 -5.58 11.38
N SER A 52 2.02 -4.35 10.96
CA SER A 52 1.87 -3.98 9.55
C SER A 52 3.14 -4.29 8.73
N ILE A 53 4.32 -3.95 9.24
CA ILE A 53 5.61 -4.23 8.57
C ILE A 53 5.88 -5.74 8.50
N ILE A 54 5.63 -6.48 9.59
CA ILE A 54 5.82 -7.94 9.61
C ILE A 54 4.92 -8.62 8.57
N LEU A 55 3.66 -8.23 8.48
CA LEU A 55 2.73 -8.76 7.48
C LEU A 55 3.21 -8.51 6.05
N ILE A 56 3.67 -7.29 5.75
CA ILE A 56 4.22 -6.95 4.43
C ILE A 56 5.46 -7.82 4.12
N ALA A 57 6.36 -8.00 5.09
CA ALA A 57 7.55 -8.84 4.92
C ALA A 57 7.18 -10.30 4.62
N LEU A 58 6.18 -10.86 5.31
CA LEU A 58 5.67 -12.21 5.07
C LEU A 58 5.05 -12.36 3.69
N ILE A 59 4.26 -11.38 3.24
CA ILE A 59 3.67 -11.37 1.89
C ILE A 59 4.80 -11.40 0.84
N ILE A 60 5.79 -10.53 0.97
CA ILE A 60 6.94 -10.47 0.03
C ILE A 60 7.72 -11.79 0.03
N GLN A 61 7.95 -12.38 1.20
CA GLN A 61 8.66 -13.67 1.32
C GLN A 61 7.87 -14.80 0.66
N HIS A 62 6.55 -14.83 0.84
CA HIS A 62 5.66 -15.81 0.23
C HIS A 62 5.66 -15.67 -1.30
N GLU A 63 5.52 -14.46 -1.84
CA GLU A 63 5.58 -14.23 -3.28
C GLU A 63 6.93 -14.65 -3.89
N LYS A 64 8.04 -14.38 -3.19
CA LYS A 64 9.38 -14.82 -3.63
C LYS A 64 9.51 -16.35 -3.65
N THR A 65 8.84 -17.03 -2.74
CA THR A 65 8.86 -18.50 -2.65
C THR A 65 8.02 -19.13 -3.76
N LEU A 66 6.88 -18.54 -4.10
CA LEU A 66 6.00 -19.01 -5.18
C LEU A 66 6.57 -18.78 -6.59
N LYS A 67 7.43 -17.77 -6.77
CA LYS A 67 8.07 -17.45 -8.06
C LYS A 67 9.37 -18.21 -8.32
N LYS A 68 9.77 -19.12 -7.43
CA LYS A 68 10.98 -19.92 -7.50
C LYS A 68 10.67 -21.34 -7.94
#